data_AF-A0A507WCA4-F1
#
_entry.id   AF-A0A507WCA4-F1
#
_cell.length_a   1.000
_cell.length_b   1.000
_cell.length_c   1.000
_cell.angle_alpha   90.00
_cell.angle_beta   90.00
_cell.angle_gamma   90.00
#
_symmetry.space_group_name_H-M   'P 1'
#
loop_
_entity.id
_entity.type
_entity.pdbx_description
1 polymer ?
#
loop_
_entity_poly.entity_id
_entity_poly.type
_entity_poly.pdbx_seq_one_letter_code
_entity_poly.pdbx_strand_id
1 'polypeptide(L)'
;MLAVAPALAQAGFVTIAIDLPLHGVSADTANPTNPMNLLYKNQAFTGTPAAALVTGERTFDVDFVNNTTGAAGPDGTADGSGTHFINLASVITSRDNLRQGAADIIVLAKSLANLDIDGGGADIDLTKVRFVSQSLGSIVGTMALGIDKAKVMGAASLSVGGGGIPKLLDASKSYGPIIAGGLAASGVAEGTDSYETFMRFAQTLADSGDPINYAATAYTNHPIHLTEVMNDLVVPNKSIASPATSTQDFVGISSFLSGTDPLAKTMGFVEADQKVIDMATLAKSTATGSVWVKFMQGTHGSLLNPTHPNASATDAEKATFLAITTEMQCQTASYLKSSTLTTVPVLPIGCSKP
;
A
#
# COMPACT_ATOMS: atom_id res chain seq x y z
N MET A 1 2.14 5.02 7.88
CA MET A 1 1.33 4.42 8.97
C MET A 1 1.04 5.37 10.14
N LEU A 2 1.92 6.35 10.44
CA LEU A 2 1.70 7.34 11.51
C LEU A 2 0.30 8.00 11.49
N ALA A 3 -0.25 8.28 10.31
CA ALA A 3 -1.57 8.89 10.17
C ALA A 3 -2.75 8.01 10.64
N VAL A 4 -2.61 6.68 10.68
CA VAL A 4 -3.66 5.75 11.17
C VAL A 4 -3.42 5.34 12.62
N ALA A 5 -2.19 5.52 13.13
CA ALA A 5 -1.80 5.09 14.47
C ALA A 5 -2.72 5.64 15.59
N PRO A 6 -3.20 6.91 15.56
CA PRO A 6 -4.15 7.39 16.55
C PRO A 6 -5.48 6.61 16.59
N ALA A 7 -6.04 6.27 15.42
CA ALA A 7 -7.27 5.48 15.34
C ALA A 7 -7.06 4.05 15.86
N LEU A 8 -5.90 3.45 15.55
CA LEU A 8 -5.53 2.12 16.05
C LEU A 8 -5.25 2.12 17.56
N ALA A 9 -4.61 3.17 18.08
CA ALA A 9 -4.38 3.34 19.52
C ALA A 9 -5.70 3.48 20.29
N GLN A 10 -6.66 4.25 19.78
CA GLN A 10 -8.01 4.32 20.35
C GLN A 10 -8.74 2.96 20.31
N ALA A 11 -8.40 2.12 19.34
CA ALA A 11 -8.89 0.75 19.25
C ALA A 11 -8.14 -0.24 20.17
N GLY A 12 -7.06 0.18 20.85
CA GLY A 12 -6.28 -0.62 21.78
C GLY A 12 -5.05 -1.30 21.18
N PHE A 13 -4.55 -0.80 20.04
CA PHE A 13 -3.37 -1.34 19.37
C PHE A 13 -2.15 -0.45 19.53
N VAL A 14 -0.98 -1.07 19.72
CA VAL A 14 0.30 -0.48 19.37
C VAL A 14 0.53 -0.69 17.87
N THR A 15 0.96 0.35 17.16
CA THR A 15 1.24 0.26 15.71
C THR A 15 2.75 0.14 15.50
N ILE A 16 3.17 -0.96 14.86
CA ILE A 16 4.56 -1.19 14.45
C ILE A 16 4.60 -1.21 12.92
N ALA A 17 5.56 -0.51 12.32
CA ALA A 17 5.77 -0.47 10.88
C ALA A 17 7.23 -0.74 10.56
N ILE A 18 7.46 -1.27 9.36
CA ILE A 18 8.80 -1.47 8.79
C ILE A 18 8.79 -0.95 7.36
N ASP A 19 9.89 -0.34 6.95
CA ASP A 19 10.07 0.07 5.57
C ASP A 19 10.30 -1.13 4.66
N LEU A 20 9.69 -1.09 3.48
CA LEU A 20 10.00 -2.03 2.42
C LEU A 20 11.45 -1.82 1.93
N PRO A 21 12.05 -2.81 1.24
CA PRO A 21 13.35 -2.61 0.62
C PRO A 21 13.39 -1.31 -0.20
N LEU A 22 14.46 -0.51 -0.07
CA LEU A 22 14.64 0.74 -0.81
C LEU A 22 13.58 1.83 -0.53
N HIS A 23 12.76 1.64 0.51
CA HIS A 23 11.96 2.67 1.14
C HIS A 23 12.58 3.07 2.47
N GLY A 24 12.17 4.22 2.99
CA GLY A 24 12.62 4.75 4.27
C GLY A 24 12.40 6.26 4.35
N VAL A 25 12.98 6.84 5.38
CA VAL A 25 13.05 8.30 5.56
C VAL A 25 14.43 8.75 5.10
N SER A 26 14.54 9.94 4.52
CA SER A 26 15.81 10.59 4.25
C SER A 26 15.86 11.95 4.94
N ALA A 27 17.05 12.45 5.22
CA ALA A 27 17.22 13.81 5.70
C ALA A 27 16.85 14.80 4.59
N ASP A 28 15.89 15.67 4.86
CA ASP A 28 15.58 16.83 4.04
C ASP A 28 16.61 17.94 4.35
N THR A 29 17.72 17.90 3.63
CA THR A 29 18.82 18.87 3.77
C THR A 29 18.44 20.26 3.24
N ALA A 30 17.47 20.32 2.31
CA ALA A 30 16.95 21.57 1.77
C ALA A 30 15.99 22.28 2.74
N ASN A 31 15.30 21.52 3.59
CA ASN A 31 14.47 22.03 4.68
C ASN A 31 14.83 21.36 6.02
N PRO A 32 15.85 21.88 6.74
CA PRO A 32 16.26 21.34 8.03
C PRO A 32 15.15 21.30 9.10
N THR A 33 14.11 22.13 8.95
CA THR A 33 12.97 22.19 9.88
C THR A 33 11.86 21.19 9.56
N ASN A 34 12.02 20.37 8.51
CA ASN A 34 11.07 19.33 8.18
C ASN A 34 10.94 18.35 9.36
N PRO A 35 9.73 18.15 9.92
CA PRO A 35 9.54 17.26 11.07
C PRO A 35 9.91 15.80 10.77
N MET A 36 9.94 15.39 9.50
CA MET A 36 10.40 14.06 9.08
C MET A 36 11.89 13.83 9.37
N ASN A 37 12.70 14.88 9.47
CA ASN A 37 14.11 14.78 9.84
C ASN A 37 14.29 14.17 11.25
N LEU A 38 13.31 14.35 12.14
CA LEU A 38 13.32 13.74 13.46
C LEU A 38 13.14 12.21 13.38
N LEU A 39 12.52 11.68 12.34
CA LEU A 39 12.34 10.24 12.19
C LEU A 39 13.56 9.58 11.53
N TYR A 40 14.25 10.31 10.67
CA TYR A 40 15.47 9.84 10.03
C TYR A 40 16.52 9.42 11.06
N LYS A 41 16.99 8.16 10.97
CA LYS A 41 18.01 7.58 11.87
C LYS A 41 17.69 7.80 13.36
N ASN A 42 16.41 7.72 13.74
CA ASN A 42 15.94 7.85 15.12
C ASN A 42 16.34 9.16 15.82
N GLN A 43 16.49 10.27 15.08
CA GLN A 43 16.89 11.56 15.68
C GLN A 43 15.95 12.05 16.79
N ALA A 44 14.66 11.73 16.73
CA ALA A 44 13.66 12.02 17.75
C ALA A 44 13.99 11.40 19.12
N PHE A 45 14.78 10.33 19.11
CA PHE A 45 15.17 9.56 20.30
C PHE A 45 16.58 9.89 20.79
N THR A 46 17.23 10.93 20.23
CA THR A 46 18.58 11.36 20.63
C THR A 46 18.69 11.52 22.15
N GLY A 47 19.70 10.88 22.73
CA GLY A 47 19.91 10.89 24.20
C GLY A 47 19.17 9.80 24.96
N THR A 48 18.38 8.96 24.29
CA THR A 48 17.75 7.76 24.87
C THR A 48 18.44 6.48 24.38
N PRO A 49 18.27 5.33 25.08
CA PRO A 49 18.73 4.04 24.55
C PRO A 49 18.17 3.70 23.16
N ALA A 50 16.99 4.23 22.81
CA ALA A 50 16.35 4.01 21.52
C ALA A 50 17.06 4.69 20.34
N ALA A 51 17.92 5.69 20.60
CA ALA A 51 18.71 6.35 19.56
C ALA A 51 19.60 5.37 18.78
N ALA A 52 20.12 4.34 19.46
CA ALA A 52 21.02 3.35 18.87
C ALA A 52 20.30 2.17 18.19
N LEU A 53 18.97 2.08 18.30
CA LEU A 53 18.19 0.94 17.79
C LEU A 53 18.03 0.97 16.26
N VAL A 54 18.21 2.13 15.62
CA VAL A 54 18.23 2.26 14.16
C VAL A 54 19.64 2.66 13.74
N THR A 55 20.33 1.75 13.06
CA THR A 55 21.70 1.97 12.56
C THR A 55 21.75 2.45 11.11
N GLY A 56 20.60 2.57 10.44
CA GLY A 56 20.50 3.03 9.05
C GLY A 56 19.10 2.90 8.47
N GLU A 57 18.88 3.58 7.36
CA GLU A 57 17.63 3.56 6.58
C GLU A 57 17.69 2.49 5.49
N ARG A 58 16.55 1.90 5.15
CA ARG A 58 16.47 0.87 4.08
C ARG A 58 16.60 1.44 2.67
N THR A 59 16.59 2.76 2.52
CA THR A 59 17.02 3.47 1.30
C THR A 59 18.53 3.46 1.11
N PHE A 60 19.31 3.21 2.17
CA PHE A 60 20.78 3.31 2.18
C PHE A 60 21.33 4.68 1.76
N ASP A 61 20.50 5.73 1.82
CA ASP A 61 20.84 7.08 1.36
C ASP A 61 21.40 7.10 -0.09
N VAL A 62 20.93 6.20 -0.97
CA VAL A 62 21.40 6.14 -2.36
C VAL A 62 21.04 7.42 -3.12
N ASP A 63 21.90 7.81 -4.06
CA ASP A 63 21.78 8.99 -4.92
C ASP A 63 22.24 8.58 -6.32
N PHE A 64 21.34 7.97 -7.07
CA PHE A 64 21.58 7.43 -8.41
C PHE A 64 20.80 8.16 -9.49
N VAL A 65 19.84 9.01 -9.12
CA VAL A 65 19.08 9.82 -10.07
C VAL A 65 19.03 11.27 -9.62
N ASN A 66 18.80 12.16 -10.57
CA ASN A 66 18.47 13.51 -10.25
C ASN A 66 17.00 13.59 -9.81
N ASN A 67 16.75 13.97 -8.55
CA ASN A 67 15.43 14.02 -7.91
C ASN A 67 14.44 14.98 -8.60
N THR A 68 14.94 15.93 -9.41
CA THR A 68 14.09 16.86 -10.16
C THR A 68 13.68 16.32 -11.53
N THR A 69 14.60 15.63 -12.22
CA THR A 69 14.42 15.23 -13.62
C THR A 69 14.16 13.73 -13.81
N GLY A 70 14.48 12.90 -12.81
CA GLY A 70 14.47 11.45 -12.88
C GLY A 70 15.57 10.85 -13.77
N ALA A 71 16.47 11.67 -14.31
CA ALA A 71 17.58 11.21 -15.14
C ALA A 71 18.65 10.50 -14.29
N ALA A 72 19.37 9.55 -14.91
CA ALA A 72 20.45 8.83 -14.25
C ALA A 72 21.63 9.76 -13.88
N GLY A 73 22.24 9.51 -12.72
CA GLY A 73 23.36 10.23 -12.17
C GLY A 73 23.01 10.96 -10.87
N PRO A 74 23.96 11.07 -9.92
CA PRO A 74 23.71 11.70 -8.62
C PRO A 74 23.45 13.20 -8.74
N ASP A 75 22.62 13.75 -7.85
CA ASP A 75 22.42 15.19 -7.69
C ASP A 75 22.86 15.76 -6.33
N GLY A 76 23.45 14.93 -5.48
CA GLY A 76 23.91 15.29 -4.15
C GLY A 76 22.83 15.19 -3.08
N THR A 77 21.61 14.77 -3.43
CA THR A 77 20.49 14.54 -2.52
C THR A 77 20.09 13.08 -2.57
N ALA A 78 19.90 12.44 -1.41
CA ALA A 78 19.42 11.07 -1.36
C ALA A 78 18.08 10.94 -2.11
N ASP A 79 17.97 9.89 -2.92
CA ASP A 79 16.81 9.62 -3.74
C ASP A 79 15.55 9.38 -2.88
N GLY A 80 14.42 9.82 -3.42
CA GLY A 80 13.12 9.65 -2.77
C GLY A 80 12.81 8.19 -2.39
N SER A 81 12.10 8.00 -1.28
CA SER A 81 11.65 6.70 -0.81
C SER A 81 10.97 5.88 -1.91
N GLY A 82 11.47 4.67 -2.18
CA GLY A 82 10.89 3.76 -3.17
C GLY A 82 11.28 4.00 -4.62
N THR A 83 12.07 5.03 -4.94
CA THR A 83 12.53 5.36 -6.30
C THR A 83 13.10 4.15 -7.04
N HIS A 84 13.84 3.30 -6.32
CA HIS A 84 14.53 2.13 -6.88
C HIS A 84 13.81 0.81 -6.64
N PHE A 85 12.59 0.84 -6.10
CA PHE A 85 11.82 -0.38 -5.86
C PHE A 85 11.45 -1.06 -7.19
N ILE A 86 11.04 -0.26 -8.18
CA ILE A 86 10.77 -0.67 -9.55
C ILE A 86 12.03 -0.43 -10.40
N ASN A 87 12.47 -1.44 -11.12
CA ASN A 87 13.67 -1.39 -11.93
C ASN A 87 13.40 -2.03 -13.30
N LEU A 88 13.28 -1.18 -14.33
CA LEU A 88 12.98 -1.61 -15.70
C LEU A 88 14.16 -2.35 -16.37
N ALA A 89 15.39 -2.03 -15.98
CA ALA A 89 16.58 -2.72 -16.46
C ALA A 89 16.74 -4.11 -15.82
N SER A 90 16.20 -4.31 -14.62
CA SER A 90 16.25 -5.56 -13.87
C SER A 90 14.93 -5.81 -13.13
N VAL A 91 13.92 -6.29 -13.87
CA VAL A 91 12.60 -6.63 -13.30
C VAL A 91 12.72 -7.69 -12.19
N ILE A 92 13.74 -8.55 -12.27
CA ILE A 92 14.05 -9.53 -11.22
C ILE A 92 14.43 -8.88 -9.88
N THR A 93 15.07 -7.70 -9.90
CA THR A 93 15.37 -6.94 -8.68
C THR A 93 14.08 -6.47 -8.03
N SER A 94 13.12 -5.95 -8.81
CA SER A 94 11.80 -5.56 -8.29
C SER A 94 11.01 -6.72 -7.74
N ARG A 95 11.05 -7.88 -8.42
CA ARG A 95 10.48 -9.11 -7.89
C ARG A 95 11.06 -9.46 -6.51
N ASP A 96 12.38 -9.40 -6.39
CA ASP A 96 13.05 -9.80 -5.16
C ASP A 96 12.86 -8.75 -4.03
N ASN A 97 12.67 -7.47 -4.37
CA ASN A 97 12.20 -6.45 -3.42
C ASN A 97 10.81 -6.80 -2.85
N LEU A 98 9.86 -7.24 -3.68
CA LEU A 98 8.53 -7.67 -3.23
C LEU A 98 8.62 -8.88 -2.28
N ARG A 99 9.42 -9.89 -2.66
CA ARG A 99 9.62 -11.10 -1.86
C ARG A 99 10.31 -10.82 -0.53
N GLN A 100 11.36 -10.00 -0.56
CA GLN A 100 12.05 -9.58 0.65
C GLN A 100 11.12 -8.80 1.57
N GLY A 101 10.34 -7.86 1.04
CA GLY A 101 9.33 -7.14 1.81
C GLY A 101 8.29 -8.07 2.46
N ALA A 102 7.83 -9.09 1.74
CA ALA A 102 6.90 -10.07 2.31
C ALA A 102 7.54 -10.90 3.42
N ALA A 103 8.79 -11.34 3.24
CA ALA A 103 9.56 -12.05 4.26
C ALA A 103 9.78 -11.17 5.50
N ASP A 104 10.13 -9.89 5.30
CA ASP A 104 10.34 -8.91 6.37
C ASP A 104 9.08 -8.71 7.21
N ILE A 105 7.90 -8.59 6.59
CA ILE A 105 6.62 -8.48 7.31
C ILE A 105 6.38 -9.70 8.20
N ILE A 106 6.62 -10.91 7.69
CA ILE A 106 6.44 -12.15 8.47
C ILE A 106 7.45 -12.23 9.62
N VAL A 107 8.71 -11.89 9.36
CA VAL A 107 9.76 -11.87 10.39
C VAL A 107 9.45 -10.83 11.45
N LEU A 108 9.00 -9.63 11.07
CA LEU A 108 8.56 -8.60 11.99
C LEU A 108 7.43 -9.12 12.88
N ALA A 109 6.36 -9.68 12.28
CA ALA A 109 5.21 -10.20 13.03
C ALA A 109 5.62 -11.26 14.06
N LYS A 110 6.54 -12.17 13.72
CA LYS A 110 7.07 -13.18 14.66
C LYS A 110 7.97 -12.56 15.73
N SER A 111 8.72 -11.52 15.38
CA SER A 111 9.66 -10.86 16.30
C SER A 111 8.96 -10.03 17.38
N LEU A 112 7.68 -9.71 17.20
CA LEU A 112 6.87 -9.03 18.22
C LEU A 112 6.81 -9.80 19.55
N ALA A 113 7.09 -11.11 19.57
CA ALA A 113 7.22 -11.90 20.79
C ALA A 113 8.28 -11.37 21.76
N ASN A 114 9.26 -10.63 21.23
CA ASN A 114 10.41 -10.12 21.97
C ASN A 114 10.29 -8.61 22.25
N LEU A 115 9.18 -7.97 21.85
CA LEU A 115 9.03 -6.53 22.05
C LEU A 115 8.68 -6.26 23.52
N ASP A 116 9.58 -5.56 24.18
CA ASP A 116 9.52 -5.12 25.58
C ASP A 116 9.74 -3.61 25.60
N ILE A 117 8.63 -2.88 25.78
CA ILE A 117 8.52 -1.43 25.71
C ILE A 117 8.81 -0.81 27.08
N ASP A 118 8.46 -1.50 28.19
CA ASP A 118 8.57 -0.95 29.55
C ASP A 118 9.66 -1.59 30.42
N GLY A 119 10.35 -2.62 29.91
CA GLY A 119 11.40 -3.36 30.61
C GLY A 119 10.88 -4.46 31.54
N GLY A 120 9.58 -4.74 31.50
CA GLY A 120 8.89 -5.74 32.32
C GLY A 120 8.77 -7.13 31.66
N GLY A 121 9.18 -7.27 30.39
CA GLY A 121 9.06 -8.49 29.59
C GLY A 121 8.27 -8.26 28.30
N ALA A 122 7.86 -9.34 27.62
CA ALA A 122 7.15 -9.22 26.34
C ALA A 122 5.76 -8.57 26.51
N ASP A 123 5.53 -7.45 25.81
CA ASP A 123 4.29 -6.66 25.91
C ASP A 123 3.20 -7.07 24.92
N ILE A 124 3.57 -7.76 23.85
CA ILE A 124 2.66 -8.01 22.73
C ILE A 124 1.98 -9.37 22.88
N ASP A 125 0.65 -9.33 22.98
CA ASP A 125 -0.19 -10.52 22.84
C ASP A 125 -0.20 -11.00 21.38
N LEU A 126 0.60 -12.02 21.08
CA LEU A 126 0.72 -12.58 19.73
C LEU A 126 -0.57 -13.18 19.18
N THR A 127 -1.59 -13.45 20.01
CA THR A 127 -2.90 -13.88 19.50
C THR A 127 -3.71 -12.73 18.89
N LYS A 128 -3.23 -11.49 19.06
CA LYS A 128 -3.89 -10.25 18.66
C LYS A 128 -3.13 -9.42 17.63
N VAL A 129 -2.14 -10.01 16.94
CA VAL A 129 -1.45 -9.32 15.83
C VAL A 129 -2.41 -9.14 14.65
N ARG A 130 -2.46 -7.94 14.09
CA ARG A 130 -3.32 -7.54 12.97
C ARG A 130 -2.48 -6.84 11.90
N PHE A 131 -2.95 -6.86 10.66
CA PHE A 131 -2.22 -6.25 9.55
C PHE A 131 -3.01 -5.10 8.92
N VAL A 132 -2.34 -3.98 8.68
CA VAL A 132 -2.90 -2.82 7.95
C VAL A 132 -1.88 -2.37 6.92
N SER A 133 -2.35 -2.02 5.73
CA SER A 133 -1.48 -1.59 4.65
C SER A 133 -2.19 -0.66 3.66
N GLN A 134 -1.38 0.08 2.90
CA GLN A 134 -1.83 0.93 1.79
C GLN A 134 -0.94 0.66 0.58
N SER A 135 -1.52 0.67 -0.63
CA SER A 135 -0.78 0.72 -1.90
C SER A 135 0.21 -0.44 -2.04
N LEU A 136 1.50 -0.14 -2.28
CA LEU A 136 2.58 -1.12 -2.33
C LEU A 136 2.65 -1.99 -1.06
N GLY A 137 2.31 -1.44 0.11
CA GLY A 137 2.18 -2.23 1.33
C GLY A 137 1.09 -3.28 1.24
N SER A 138 -0.01 -3.01 0.52
CA SER A 138 -1.11 -3.97 0.28
C SER A 138 -0.74 -5.01 -0.78
N ILE A 139 0.06 -4.61 -1.78
CA ILE A 139 0.66 -5.50 -2.79
C ILE A 139 1.56 -6.51 -2.08
N VAL A 140 2.57 -6.05 -1.35
CA VAL A 140 3.48 -6.93 -0.60
C VAL A 140 2.76 -7.68 0.52
N GLY A 141 1.82 -7.00 1.20
CA GLY A 141 1.01 -7.56 2.28
C GLY A 141 0.15 -8.75 1.83
N THR A 142 -0.41 -8.70 0.62
CA THR A 142 -1.15 -9.84 0.04
C THR A 142 -0.24 -11.08 -0.08
N MET A 143 1.01 -10.89 -0.48
CA MET A 143 1.97 -12.00 -0.51
C MET A 143 2.28 -12.52 0.89
N ALA A 144 2.55 -11.62 1.83
CA ALA A 144 2.88 -11.98 3.22
C ALA A 144 1.75 -12.81 3.86
N LEU A 145 0.49 -12.38 3.69
CA LEU A 145 -0.71 -13.08 4.17
C LEU A 145 -0.93 -14.42 3.45
N GLY A 146 -0.64 -14.52 2.16
CA GLY A 146 -0.72 -15.78 1.44
C GLY A 146 0.31 -16.82 1.92
N ILE A 147 1.49 -16.35 2.33
CA ILE A 147 2.59 -17.19 2.85
C ILE A 147 2.38 -17.54 4.34
N ASP A 148 1.69 -16.69 5.11
CA ASP A 148 1.45 -16.85 6.55
C ASP A 148 0.40 -17.94 6.89
N LYS A 149 0.70 -19.19 6.51
CA LYS A 149 -0.12 -20.36 6.81
C LYS A 149 -0.24 -20.65 8.32
N ALA A 150 0.72 -20.16 9.11
CA ALA A 150 0.71 -20.28 10.56
C ALA A 150 -0.22 -19.25 11.22
N LYS A 151 -0.76 -18.30 10.45
CA LYS A 151 -1.65 -17.24 10.92
C LYS A 151 -1.03 -16.45 12.07
N VAL A 152 0.26 -16.13 11.92
CA VAL A 152 0.97 -15.22 12.84
C VAL A 152 0.26 -13.87 12.88
N MET A 153 -0.27 -13.43 11.74
CA MET A 153 -1.17 -12.29 11.63
C MET A 153 -2.63 -12.77 11.59
N GLY A 154 -3.51 -12.04 12.28
CA GLY A 154 -4.96 -12.26 12.26
C GLY A 154 -5.64 -11.59 11.04
N ALA A 155 -6.75 -10.90 11.28
CA ALA A 155 -7.41 -10.12 10.22
C ALA A 155 -6.52 -9.01 9.65
N ALA A 156 -6.76 -8.70 8.38
CA ALA A 156 -6.00 -7.72 7.61
C ALA A 156 -6.90 -6.65 6.98
N SER A 157 -6.42 -5.40 6.95
CA SER A 157 -6.98 -4.30 6.17
C SER A 157 -6.00 -3.95 5.05
N LEU A 158 -6.38 -4.24 3.82
CA LEU A 158 -5.59 -4.00 2.60
C LEU A 158 -6.22 -2.82 1.85
N SER A 159 -5.56 -1.66 1.88
CA SER A 159 -6.09 -0.47 1.20
C SER A 159 -5.43 -0.26 -0.15
N VAL A 160 -6.23 -0.13 -1.21
CA VAL A 160 -5.84 0.31 -2.56
C VAL A 160 -4.61 -0.41 -3.14
N GLY A 161 -4.52 -1.72 -2.94
CA GLY A 161 -3.52 -2.59 -3.59
C GLY A 161 -4.08 -3.30 -4.82
N GLY A 162 -3.22 -3.85 -5.67
CA GLY A 162 -3.63 -4.59 -6.87
C GLY A 162 -2.66 -5.71 -7.24
N GLY A 163 -2.98 -6.51 -8.25
CA GLY A 163 -2.11 -7.55 -8.81
C GLY A 163 -1.77 -7.33 -10.27
N GLY A 164 -0.99 -8.24 -10.86
CA GLY A 164 -0.57 -8.17 -12.26
C GLY A 164 0.29 -6.93 -12.51
N ILE A 165 1.37 -6.80 -11.75
CA ILE A 165 2.11 -5.55 -11.49
C ILE A 165 2.51 -4.81 -12.76
N PRO A 166 3.16 -5.41 -13.78
CA PRO A 166 3.56 -4.69 -14.99
C PRO A 166 2.42 -3.98 -15.70
N LYS A 167 1.30 -4.67 -15.96
CA LYS A 167 0.15 -4.04 -16.64
C LYS A 167 -0.70 -3.17 -15.71
N LEU A 168 -0.58 -3.34 -14.39
CA LEU A 168 -1.11 -2.40 -13.40
C LEU A 168 -0.34 -1.07 -13.46
N LEU A 169 0.99 -1.12 -13.50
CA LEU A 169 1.86 0.06 -13.61
C LEU A 169 1.69 0.75 -14.97
N ASP A 170 1.59 -0.03 -16.05
CA ASP A 170 1.29 0.45 -17.41
C ASP A 170 -0.01 1.26 -17.45
N ALA A 171 -1.10 0.72 -16.88
CA ALA A 171 -2.39 1.39 -16.86
C ALA A 171 -2.48 2.54 -15.84
N SER A 172 -1.52 2.65 -14.91
CA SER A 172 -1.53 3.66 -13.85
C SER A 172 -1.39 5.06 -14.45
N LYS A 173 -2.30 5.98 -14.11
CA LYS A 173 -2.16 7.36 -14.58
C LYS A 173 -0.89 8.04 -14.06
N SER A 174 -0.40 7.62 -12.90
CA SER A 174 0.78 8.18 -12.25
C SER A 174 2.08 7.54 -12.72
N TYR A 175 2.07 6.23 -12.98
CA TYR A 175 3.29 5.49 -13.34
C TYR A 175 3.41 5.16 -14.83
N GLY A 176 2.31 4.94 -15.55
CA GLY A 176 2.29 4.58 -16.98
C GLY A 176 3.21 5.48 -17.83
N PRO A 177 3.12 6.81 -17.73
CA PRO A 177 3.97 7.71 -18.52
C PRO A 177 5.46 7.60 -18.19
N ILE A 178 5.79 7.30 -16.93
CA ILE A 178 7.19 7.12 -16.47
C ILE A 178 7.74 5.82 -17.04
N ILE A 179 6.95 4.74 -17.01
CA ILE A 179 7.32 3.45 -17.57
C ILE A 179 7.48 3.54 -19.10
N ALA A 180 6.50 4.14 -19.78
CA ALA A 180 6.52 4.38 -21.22
C ALA A 180 7.74 5.22 -21.63
N GLY A 181 8.02 6.31 -20.92
CA GLY A 181 9.20 7.16 -21.17
C GLY A 181 10.52 6.42 -20.96
N GLY A 182 10.65 5.65 -19.88
CA GLY A 182 11.86 4.88 -19.59
C GLY A 182 12.13 3.78 -20.63
N LEU A 183 11.08 3.10 -21.10
CA LEU A 183 11.18 2.11 -22.17
C LEU A 183 11.47 2.74 -23.52
N ALA A 184 10.86 3.89 -23.82
CA ALA A 184 11.12 4.63 -25.06
C ALA A 184 12.59 5.09 -25.15
N ALA A 185 13.20 5.48 -24.04
CA ALA A 185 14.63 5.80 -23.97
C ALA A 185 15.54 4.60 -24.31
N SER A 186 15.02 3.37 -24.22
CA SER A 186 15.68 2.13 -24.62
C SER A 186 15.20 1.60 -25.98
N GLY A 187 14.48 2.41 -26.76
CA GLY A 187 13.97 2.04 -28.09
C GLY A 187 12.69 1.22 -28.09
N VAL A 188 11.99 1.12 -26.95
CA VAL A 188 10.73 0.37 -26.80
C VAL A 188 9.58 1.36 -26.63
N ALA A 189 8.96 1.77 -27.73
CA ALA A 189 7.89 2.77 -27.74
C ALA A 189 6.52 2.18 -27.35
N GLU A 190 5.76 2.89 -26.53
CA GLU A 190 4.40 2.54 -26.13
C GLU A 190 3.46 2.31 -27.34
N GLY A 191 2.53 1.37 -27.22
CA GLY A 191 1.59 1.01 -28.29
C GLY A 191 2.18 0.17 -29.42
N THR A 192 3.43 -0.31 -29.28
CA THR A 192 4.07 -1.23 -30.23
C THR A 192 4.09 -2.68 -29.73
N ASP A 193 4.27 -3.63 -30.65
CA ASP A 193 4.43 -5.05 -30.32
C ASP A 193 5.63 -5.32 -29.40
N SER A 194 6.71 -4.54 -29.56
CA SER A 194 7.90 -4.63 -28.71
C SER A 194 7.59 -4.21 -27.27
N TYR A 195 6.75 -3.20 -27.08
CA TYR A 195 6.31 -2.76 -25.75
C TYR A 195 5.45 -3.80 -25.05
N GLU A 196 4.44 -4.35 -25.74
CA GLU A 196 3.59 -5.39 -25.16
C GLU A 196 4.37 -6.70 -24.96
N THR A 197 5.39 -6.96 -25.79
CA THR A 197 6.35 -8.06 -25.56
C THR A 197 7.18 -7.83 -24.31
N PHE A 198 7.69 -6.62 -24.08
CA PHE A 198 8.36 -6.26 -22.83
C PHE A 198 7.43 -6.49 -21.63
N MET A 199 6.20 -5.99 -21.68
CA MET A 199 5.23 -6.17 -20.57
C MET A 199 4.96 -7.64 -20.25
N ARG A 200 4.84 -8.50 -21.27
CA ARG A 200 4.67 -9.95 -21.09
C ARG A 200 5.88 -10.61 -20.42
N PHE A 201 7.09 -10.26 -20.83
CA PHE A 201 8.31 -10.77 -20.19
C PHE A 201 8.50 -10.21 -18.79
N ALA A 202 8.19 -8.92 -18.58
CA ALA A 202 8.20 -8.31 -17.26
C ALA A 202 7.25 -9.04 -16.31
N GLN A 203 6.02 -9.38 -16.76
CA GLN A 203 5.10 -10.19 -15.95
C GLN A 203 5.72 -11.54 -15.64
N THR A 204 6.27 -12.24 -16.64
CA THR A 204 6.91 -13.55 -16.43
C THR A 204 8.04 -13.49 -15.40
N LEU A 205 8.87 -12.43 -15.43
CA LEU A 205 9.98 -12.26 -14.51
C LEU A 205 9.53 -11.85 -13.11
N ALA A 206 8.46 -11.04 -13.00
CA ALA A 206 7.89 -10.56 -11.75
C ALA A 206 6.93 -11.57 -11.10
N ASP A 207 6.41 -12.54 -11.85
CA ASP A 207 5.23 -13.33 -11.51
C ASP A 207 5.30 -13.97 -10.12
N SER A 208 6.44 -14.58 -9.81
CA SER A 208 6.65 -15.26 -8.54
C SER A 208 6.81 -14.32 -7.33
N GLY A 209 6.80 -13.02 -7.56
CA GLY A 209 6.64 -11.95 -6.56
C GLY A 209 5.36 -11.12 -6.76
N ASP A 210 4.45 -11.49 -7.65
CA ASP A 210 3.18 -10.78 -7.89
C ASP A 210 2.13 -11.23 -6.87
N PRO A 211 1.40 -10.31 -6.21
CA PRO A 211 0.38 -10.69 -5.22
C PRO A 211 -0.78 -11.50 -5.79
N ILE A 212 -1.03 -11.44 -7.11
CA ILE A 212 -2.13 -12.21 -7.73
C ILE A 212 -1.99 -13.71 -7.46
N ASN A 213 -0.75 -14.21 -7.39
CA ASN A 213 -0.43 -15.62 -7.13
C ASN A 213 -0.65 -16.03 -5.66
N TYR A 214 -0.80 -15.06 -4.76
CA TYR A 214 -0.99 -15.29 -3.32
C TYR A 214 -2.39 -14.89 -2.84
N ALA A 215 -3.18 -14.26 -3.70
CA ALA A 215 -4.48 -13.67 -3.38
C ALA A 215 -5.46 -14.69 -2.78
N ALA A 216 -5.68 -15.82 -3.44
CA ALA A 216 -6.59 -16.86 -2.95
C ALA A 216 -6.15 -17.44 -1.60
N THR A 217 -4.84 -17.65 -1.42
CA THR A 217 -4.29 -18.13 -0.14
C THR A 217 -4.38 -17.10 0.96
N ALA A 218 -4.17 -15.81 0.66
CA ALA A 218 -4.31 -14.73 1.64
C ALA A 218 -5.74 -14.69 2.19
N TYR A 219 -6.74 -14.75 1.31
CA TYR A 219 -8.15 -14.78 1.69
C TYR A 219 -8.54 -16.05 2.46
N THR A 220 -7.98 -17.21 2.07
CA THR A 220 -8.24 -18.48 2.77
C THR A 220 -7.63 -18.49 4.17
N ASN A 221 -6.44 -17.90 4.33
CA ASN A 221 -5.73 -17.90 5.60
C ASN A 221 -6.30 -16.86 6.57
N HIS A 222 -6.70 -15.68 6.08
CA HIS A 222 -7.04 -14.51 6.89
C HIS A 222 -8.36 -13.85 6.46
N PRO A 223 -9.15 -13.34 7.41
CA PRO A 223 -10.21 -12.38 7.09
C PRO A 223 -9.63 -11.09 6.51
N ILE A 224 -10.18 -10.63 5.38
CA ILE A 224 -9.67 -9.46 4.65
C ILE A 224 -10.75 -8.38 4.55
N HIS A 225 -10.41 -7.19 5.03
CA HIS A 225 -11.04 -5.93 4.63
C HIS A 225 -10.23 -5.33 3.48
N LEU A 226 -10.73 -5.42 2.25
CA LEU A 226 -10.10 -4.86 1.06
C LEU A 226 -10.80 -3.55 0.72
N THR A 227 -10.04 -2.45 0.59
CA THR A 227 -10.61 -1.19 0.09
C THR A 227 -10.09 -0.86 -1.30
N GLU A 228 -10.98 -0.30 -2.10
CA GLU A 228 -10.71 0.24 -3.42
C GLU A 228 -11.26 1.66 -3.48
N VAL A 229 -10.52 2.59 -4.08
CA VAL A 229 -11.05 3.91 -4.45
C VAL A 229 -11.34 3.87 -5.94
N MET A 230 -12.55 4.25 -6.34
CA MET A 230 -12.92 4.30 -7.74
C MET A 230 -12.12 5.40 -8.44
N ASN A 231 -11.61 5.10 -9.65
CA ASN A 231 -10.78 6.01 -10.44
C ASN A 231 -9.45 6.38 -9.76
N ASP A 232 -8.91 5.49 -8.95
CA ASP A 232 -7.58 5.64 -8.37
C ASP A 232 -6.51 5.84 -9.46
N LEU A 233 -5.76 6.94 -9.35
CA LEU A 233 -4.76 7.37 -10.33
C LEU A 233 -3.42 6.61 -10.22
N VAL A 234 -3.22 5.85 -9.16
CA VAL A 234 -1.95 5.17 -8.84
C VAL A 234 -2.10 3.68 -9.04
N VAL A 235 -3.09 3.07 -8.37
CA VAL A 235 -3.42 1.65 -8.54
C VAL A 235 -4.76 1.54 -9.26
N PRO A 236 -4.77 1.34 -10.58
CA PRO A 236 -6.02 1.30 -11.33
C PRO A 236 -6.92 0.16 -10.87
N ASN A 237 -8.23 0.39 -10.91
CA ASN A 237 -9.22 -0.63 -10.59
C ASN A 237 -9.08 -1.83 -11.54
N LYS A 238 -8.82 -1.58 -12.83
CA LYS A 238 -8.59 -2.57 -13.90
C LYS A 238 -7.62 -2.03 -14.94
N SER A 239 -6.88 -2.90 -15.61
CA SER A 239 -6.04 -2.56 -16.77
C SER A 239 -6.65 -3.05 -18.08
N ILE A 240 -7.66 -2.34 -18.60
CA ILE A 240 -8.35 -2.73 -19.85
C ILE A 240 -7.89 -1.82 -21.00
N ALA A 241 -7.75 -2.39 -22.19
CA ALA A 241 -7.35 -1.67 -23.39
C ALA A 241 -8.27 -0.47 -23.65
N SER A 242 -7.66 0.71 -23.69
CA SER A 242 -8.34 1.97 -23.95
C SER A 242 -7.33 3.06 -24.35
N PRO A 243 -7.78 4.11 -25.05
CA PRO A 243 -7.05 5.37 -25.06
C PRO A 243 -6.81 5.88 -23.63
N ALA A 244 -5.80 6.74 -23.46
CA ALA A 244 -5.58 7.42 -22.18
C ALA A 244 -6.80 8.26 -21.79
N THR A 245 -7.13 8.24 -20.50
CA THR A 245 -8.24 9.01 -19.91
C THR A 245 -7.73 9.95 -18.82
N SER A 246 -8.64 10.61 -18.12
CA SER A 246 -8.31 11.39 -16.92
C SER A 246 -7.87 10.53 -15.74
N THR A 247 -8.19 9.23 -15.73
CA THR A 247 -8.01 8.35 -14.57
C THR A 247 -7.18 7.09 -14.84
N GLN A 248 -6.90 6.81 -16.11
CA GLN A 248 -6.09 5.68 -16.56
C GLN A 248 -5.16 6.15 -17.68
N ASP A 249 -3.96 5.58 -17.77
CA ASP A 249 -3.10 5.81 -18.92
C ASP A 249 -3.54 5.00 -20.15
N PHE A 250 -2.85 5.19 -21.27
CA PHE A 250 -3.05 4.35 -22.46
C PHE A 250 -2.78 2.88 -22.14
N VAL A 251 -3.61 1.99 -22.67
CA VAL A 251 -3.40 0.55 -22.58
C VAL A 251 -3.66 -0.05 -23.95
N GLY A 252 -2.62 -0.59 -24.59
CA GLY A 252 -2.72 -1.22 -25.91
C GLY A 252 -3.46 -2.56 -25.86
N ILE A 253 -3.05 -3.42 -24.91
CA ILE A 253 -3.65 -4.75 -24.70
C ILE A 253 -4.18 -4.89 -23.27
N SER A 254 -5.42 -5.38 -23.15
CA SER A 254 -6.07 -5.64 -21.86
C SER A 254 -5.32 -6.70 -21.05
N SER A 255 -5.17 -6.45 -19.75
CA SER A 255 -4.74 -7.45 -18.77
C SER A 255 -5.86 -7.72 -17.78
N PHE A 256 -6.47 -8.89 -17.89
CA PHE A 256 -7.63 -9.27 -17.06
C PHE A 256 -7.27 -9.67 -15.63
N LEU A 257 -5.98 -9.81 -15.32
CA LEU A 257 -5.45 -10.11 -13.99
C LEU A 257 -4.84 -8.89 -13.29
N SER A 258 -4.84 -7.70 -13.94
CA SER A 258 -4.18 -6.51 -13.42
C SER A 258 -5.13 -5.48 -12.83
N GLY A 259 -4.79 -4.98 -11.63
CA GLY A 259 -5.55 -4.00 -10.87
C GLY A 259 -6.19 -4.57 -9.60
N THR A 260 -6.96 -3.73 -8.91
CA THR A 260 -7.63 -4.09 -7.64
C THR A 260 -8.82 -5.03 -7.86
N ASP A 261 -9.64 -4.83 -8.89
CA ASP A 261 -10.79 -5.69 -9.20
C ASP A 261 -10.37 -7.15 -9.47
N PRO A 262 -9.37 -7.42 -10.34
CA PRO A 262 -8.90 -8.78 -10.55
C PRO A 262 -8.24 -9.40 -9.31
N LEU A 263 -7.54 -8.60 -8.50
CA LEU A 263 -6.99 -9.06 -7.22
C LEU A 263 -8.13 -9.53 -6.29
N ALA A 264 -9.16 -8.71 -6.10
CA ALA A 264 -10.31 -9.03 -5.27
C ALA A 264 -11.03 -10.31 -5.75
N LYS A 265 -11.23 -10.44 -7.06
CA LYS A 265 -11.85 -11.64 -7.64
C LYS A 265 -10.98 -12.89 -7.44
N THR A 266 -9.67 -12.76 -7.55
CA THR A 266 -8.73 -13.88 -7.33
C THR A 266 -8.61 -14.25 -5.85
N MET A 267 -8.80 -13.29 -4.94
CA MET A 267 -8.99 -13.56 -3.51
C MET A 267 -10.24 -14.42 -3.26
N GLY A 268 -11.26 -14.31 -4.13
CA GLY A 268 -12.52 -15.06 -4.02
C GLY A 268 -13.70 -14.21 -3.58
N PHE A 269 -13.56 -12.88 -3.53
CA PHE A 269 -14.68 -11.98 -3.23
C PHE A 269 -15.78 -12.12 -4.28
N VAL A 270 -17.02 -12.22 -3.80
CA VAL A 270 -18.23 -12.22 -4.63
C VAL A 270 -19.00 -10.90 -4.49
N GLU A 271 -20.04 -10.71 -5.30
CA GLU A 271 -20.84 -9.48 -5.29
C GLU A 271 -21.48 -9.18 -3.93
N ALA A 272 -21.89 -10.20 -3.17
CA ALA A 272 -22.46 -10.04 -1.83
C ALA A 272 -21.48 -9.42 -0.80
N ASP A 273 -20.18 -9.66 -0.99
CA ASP A 273 -19.11 -9.13 -0.14
C ASP A 273 -18.81 -7.66 -0.43
N GLN A 274 -19.27 -7.15 -1.58
CA GLN A 274 -19.02 -5.78 -2.00
C GLN A 274 -19.89 -4.78 -1.25
N LYS A 275 -19.30 -3.64 -0.91
CA LYS A 275 -19.96 -2.50 -0.28
C LYS A 275 -19.52 -1.23 -1.01
N VAL A 276 -20.45 -0.60 -1.72
CA VAL A 276 -20.19 0.65 -2.43
C VAL A 276 -20.52 1.82 -1.51
N ILE A 277 -19.57 2.73 -1.33
CA ILE A 277 -19.68 3.87 -0.43
C ILE A 277 -19.60 5.17 -1.24
N ASP A 278 -20.68 5.94 -1.16
CA ASP A 278 -20.72 7.34 -1.52
C ASP A 278 -21.10 8.13 -0.26
N MET A 279 -20.24 9.05 0.18
CA MET A 279 -20.43 9.75 1.45
C MET A 279 -21.74 10.57 1.49
N ALA A 280 -22.21 11.05 0.32
CA ALA A 280 -23.43 11.81 0.20
C ALA A 280 -24.68 10.97 0.52
N THR A 281 -24.66 9.67 0.19
CA THR A 281 -25.81 8.76 0.35
C THR A 281 -25.60 7.67 1.39
N LEU A 282 -24.40 7.61 2.00
CA LEU A 282 -24.00 6.56 2.93
C LEU A 282 -24.99 6.40 4.10
N ALA A 283 -25.57 5.21 4.23
CA ALA A 283 -26.38 4.81 5.38
C ALA A 283 -25.57 3.93 6.33
N LYS A 284 -25.79 4.08 7.64
CA LYS A 284 -25.15 3.24 8.65
C LYS A 284 -25.57 1.79 8.46
N SER A 285 -24.60 0.88 8.41
CA SER A 285 -24.84 -0.56 8.33
C SER A 285 -23.66 -1.33 8.89
N THR A 286 -23.72 -2.66 8.87
CA THR A 286 -22.65 -3.51 9.36
C THR A 286 -22.47 -4.69 8.42
N ALA A 287 -21.21 -4.97 8.08
CA ALA A 287 -20.81 -6.17 7.35
C ALA A 287 -19.96 -7.05 8.27
N THR A 288 -19.84 -8.34 7.93
CA THR A 288 -19.09 -9.32 8.73
C THR A 288 -18.22 -10.19 7.83
N GLY A 289 -17.10 -10.68 8.35
CA GLY A 289 -16.19 -11.55 7.61
C GLY A 289 -15.24 -10.78 6.71
N SER A 290 -14.85 -11.36 5.59
CA SER A 290 -14.09 -10.62 4.57
C SER A 290 -15.03 -9.68 3.82
N VAL A 291 -14.62 -8.42 3.64
CA VAL A 291 -15.45 -7.39 2.99
C VAL A 291 -14.63 -6.63 1.97
N TRP A 292 -15.22 -6.36 0.80
CA TRP A 292 -14.62 -5.52 -0.24
C TRP A 292 -15.37 -4.19 -0.34
N VAL A 293 -14.73 -3.10 0.08
CA VAL A 293 -15.32 -1.77 0.11
C VAL A 293 -14.83 -0.96 -1.09
N LYS A 294 -15.77 -0.41 -1.86
CA LYS A 294 -15.51 0.48 -2.99
C LYS A 294 -15.95 1.90 -2.66
N PHE A 295 -14.98 2.78 -2.44
CA PHE A 295 -15.22 4.19 -2.22
C PHE A 295 -15.39 4.90 -3.57
N MET A 296 -16.57 5.48 -3.82
CA MET A 296 -16.88 6.22 -5.04
C MET A 296 -16.16 7.57 -5.12
N GLN A 297 -15.60 8.03 -4.00
CA GLN A 297 -14.92 9.30 -3.83
C GLN A 297 -13.64 9.06 -3.01
N GLY A 298 -12.63 9.92 -3.21
CA GLY A 298 -11.36 9.87 -2.47
C GLY A 298 -10.17 9.91 -3.42
N THR A 299 -9.00 9.56 -2.88
CA THR A 299 -7.76 9.40 -3.63
C THR A 299 -7.02 8.17 -3.12
N HIS A 300 -5.98 7.76 -3.85
CA HIS A 300 -5.08 6.68 -3.45
C HIS A 300 -4.55 6.81 -2.00
N GLY A 301 -4.30 8.04 -1.54
CA GLY A 301 -3.76 8.31 -0.22
C GLY A 301 -4.79 8.53 0.89
N SER A 302 -6.09 8.37 0.61
CA SER A 302 -7.17 8.80 1.53
C SER A 302 -7.20 8.05 2.86
N LEU A 303 -6.57 6.88 3.01
CA LEU A 303 -6.40 6.26 4.34
C LEU A 303 -5.43 7.06 5.23
N LEU A 304 -4.44 7.72 4.63
CA LEU A 304 -3.32 8.36 5.33
C LEU A 304 -3.36 9.89 5.30
N ASN A 305 -4.04 10.50 4.34
CA ASN A 305 -4.02 11.94 4.16
C ASN A 305 -5.45 12.51 4.08
N PRO A 306 -5.90 13.28 5.09
CA PRO A 306 -7.21 13.91 5.09
C PRO A 306 -7.26 15.21 4.26
N THR A 307 -6.13 15.68 3.72
CA THR A 307 -6.09 16.91 2.93
C THR A 307 -6.62 16.67 1.52
N HIS A 308 -7.61 17.47 1.13
CA HIS A 308 -8.16 17.44 -0.23
C HIS A 308 -7.06 17.71 -1.28
N PRO A 309 -6.98 16.93 -2.38
CA PRO A 309 -5.90 17.06 -3.37
C PRO A 309 -5.93 18.38 -4.14
N ASN A 310 -7.11 18.97 -4.34
CA ASN A 310 -7.26 20.31 -4.91
C ASN A 310 -7.25 21.36 -3.79
N ALA A 311 -6.22 22.21 -3.75
CA ALA A 311 -6.08 23.30 -2.78
C ALA A 311 -7.22 24.35 -2.89
N SER A 312 -7.76 24.53 -4.09
CA SER A 312 -8.87 25.44 -4.39
C SER A 312 -10.26 24.86 -4.15
N ALA A 313 -10.34 23.63 -3.62
CA ALA A 313 -11.63 23.03 -3.25
C ALA A 313 -12.37 23.87 -2.20
N THR A 314 -13.69 23.90 -2.33
CA THR A 314 -14.61 24.52 -1.37
C THR A 314 -14.52 23.84 -0.01
N ASP A 315 -14.95 24.53 1.04
CA ASP A 315 -14.95 23.96 2.40
C ASP A 315 -15.85 22.72 2.50
N ALA A 316 -16.93 22.66 1.73
CA ALA A 316 -17.81 21.50 1.65
C ALA A 316 -17.12 20.28 1.02
N GLU A 317 -16.34 20.47 -0.05
CA GLU A 317 -15.55 19.40 -0.67
C GLU A 317 -14.44 18.91 0.27
N LYS A 318 -13.75 19.83 0.94
CA LYS A 318 -12.73 19.50 1.96
C LYS A 318 -13.33 18.72 3.12
N ALA A 319 -14.49 19.12 3.62
CA ALA A 319 -15.21 18.42 4.67
C ALA A 319 -15.65 17.01 4.23
N THR A 320 -16.13 16.86 3.00
CA THR A 320 -16.48 15.56 2.42
C THR A 320 -15.25 14.66 2.34
N PHE A 321 -14.11 15.18 1.90
CA PHE A 321 -12.87 14.41 1.78
C PHE A 321 -12.30 13.99 3.13
N LEU A 322 -12.37 14.85 4.13
CA LEU A 322 -12.07 14.49 5.52
C LEU A 322 -13.00 13.38 6.03
N ALA A 323 -14.29 13.42 5.69
CA ALA A 323 -15.23 12.37 6.06
C ALA A 323 -14.90 11.01 5.41
N ILE A 324 -14.43 11.00 4.15
CA ILE A 324 -13.93 9.78 3.48
C ILE A 324 -12.75 9.18 4.25
N THR A 325 -11.75 10.02 4.57
CA THR A 325 -10.56 9.60 5.32
C THR A 325 -10.95 9.05 6.70
N THR A 326 -11.87 9.74 7.38
CA THR A 326 -12.39 9.32 8.69
C THR A 326 -13.12 7.98 8.60
N GLU A 327 -13.92 7.77 7.54
CA GLU A 327 -14.60 6.50 7.30
C GLU A 327 -13.61 5.36 7.07
N MET A 328 -12.60 5.54 6.21
CA MET A 328 -11.57 4.54 5.93
C MET A 328 -10.78 4.15 7.19
N GLN A 329 -10.40 5.12 8.02
CA GLN A 329 -9.67 4.88 9.27
C GLN A 329 -10.56 4.21 10.31
N CYS A 330 -11.80 4.67 10.45
CA CYS A 330 -12.75 4.12 11.40
C CYS A 330 -13.13 2.66 11.06
N GLN A 331 -13.39 2.37 9.78
CA GLN A 331 -13.59 1.02 9.27
C GLN A 331 -12.39 0.13 9.58
N THR A 332 -11.18 0.59 9.22
CA THR A 332 -9.93 -0.17 9.44
C THR A 332 -9.74 -0.50 10.91
N ALA A 333 -9.79 0.49 11.81
CA ALA A 333 -9.55 0.28 13.23
C ALA A 333 -10.62 -0.65 13.86
N SER A 334 -11.89 -0.45 13.50
CA SER A 334 -13.00 -1.25 14.01
C SER A 334 -12.98 -2.70 13.51
N TYR A 335 -12.62 -2.91 12.24
CA TYR A 335 -12.47 -4.23 11.65
C TYR A 335 -11.38 -5.04 12.34
N LEU A 336 -10.20 -4.43 12.54
CA LEU A 336 -9.08 -5.10 13.19
C LEU A 336 -9.36 -5.39 14.66
N LYS A 337 -10.04 -4.46 15.37
CA LYS A 337 -10.43 -4.62 16.79
C LYS A 337 -11.43 -5.75 17.02
N SER A 338 -12.41 -5.89 16.12
CA SER A 338 -13.49 -6.88 16.26
C SER A 338 -13.04 -8.31 15.93
N SER A 339 -11.96 -8.46 15.17
CA SER A 339 -11.36 -9.76 14.89
C SER A 339 -10.67 -10.35 16.12
N THR A 340 -10.88 -11.65 16.34
CA THR A 340 -9.99 -12.55 17.10
C THR A 340 -9.77 -13.81 16.26
N LEU A 341 -8.87 -14.71 16.68
CA LEU A 341 -8.68 -15.99 15.98
C LEU A 341 -9.97 -16.83 15.86
N THR A 342 -10.96 -16.58 16.72
CA THR A 342 -12.21 -17.35 16.81
C THR A 342 -13.47 -16.53 16.49
N THR A 343 -13.37 -15.22 16.28
CA THR A 343 -14.52 -14.36 15.98
C THR A 343 -14.46 -13.83 14.56
N VAL A 344 -15.60 -13.92 13.88
CA VAL A 344 -15.80 -13.28 12.58
C VAL A 344 -15.67 -11.76 12.77
N PRO A 345 -14.78 -11.07 12.03
CA PRO A 345 -14.63 -9.63 12.17
C PRO A 345 -15.87 -8.89 11.69
N VAL A 346 -16.05 -7.69 12.21
CA VAL A 346 -17.18 -6.80 11.98
C VAL A 346 -16.68 -5.50 11.39
N LEU A 347 -17.23 -5.12 10.24
CA LEU A 347 -16.96 -3.86 9.57
C LEU A 347 -18.17 -2.92 9.76
N PRO A 348 -18.07 -1.89 10.61
CA PRO A 348 -19.11 -0.87 10.68
C PRO A 348 -19.00 0.08 9.48
N ILE A 349 -20.09 0.28 8.76
CA ILE A 349 -20.19 1.18 7.62
C ILE A 349 -20.93 2.44 8.07
N GLY A 350 -20.40 3.62 7.72
CA GLY A 350 -20.91 4.92 8.17
C GLY A 350 -20.48 5.27 9.59
N CYS A 351 -19.39 4.70 10.09
CA CYS A 351 -18.91 4.96 11.45
C CYS A 351 -18.21 6.33 11.60
N SER A 352 -17.95 7.02 10.49
CA SER A 352 -17.62 8.44 10.45
C SER A 352 -18.81 9.38 10.67
N LYS A 353 -20.05 8.88 10.56
CA LYS A 353 -21.27 9.70 10.73
C LYS A 353 -21.70 9.76 12.21
N PRO A 354 -22.22 10.91 12.68
CA PRO A 354 -22.77 11.06 14.04
C PRO A 354 -23.81 9.99 14.41
#